data_AF-A0AAV1CXC8-F1
#
_entry.id   AF-A0AAV1CXC8-F1
#
_cell.length_a   1.000
_cell.length_b   1.000
_cell.length_c   1.000
_cell.angle_alpha   90.00
_cell.angle_beta   90.00
_cell.angle_gamma   90.00
#
_symmetry.space_group_name_H-M   'P 1'
#
loop_
_entity.id
_entity.type
_entity.pdbx_description
1 polymer ?
#
loop_
_entity_poly.entity_id
_entity_poly.type
_entity_poly.pdbx_seq_one_letter_code
_entity_poly.pdbx_strand_id
1 'polypeptide(L)'
;MIFNEVLRLYPSFPVLMRQTHEETKLREFNIPVGVIFTLRVWMLHRDPKIWGDDASEFRPERFKNGISNATTKEGQFGFSPFGYGARTCIGQNFTMVEAKLVLAMIL
;
A
#
# COMPACT_ATOMS: atom_id res chain seq x y z
N MET A 1 -0.61 -14.34 4.11
CA MET A 1 -1.29 -14.27 2.80
C MET A 1 -2.64 -13.61 2.97
N ILE A 2 -3.57 -14.22 3.70
CA ILE A 2 -4.92 -13.67 3.98
C ILE A 2 -4.88 -12.23 4.49
N PHE A 3 -4.13 -11.96 5.56
CA PHE A 3 -4.05 -10.62 6.14
C PHE A 3 -3.48 -9.56 5.17
N ASN A 4 -2.54 -9.94 4.29
CA ASN A 4 -2.01 -9.00 3.29
C ASN A 4 -3.07 -8.64 2.25
N GLU A 5 -3.90 -9.60 1.84
CA GLU A 5 -4.99 -9.35 0.89
C GLU A 5 -6.11 -8.52 1.52
N VAL A 6 -6.37 -8.70 2.82
CA VAL A 6 -7.24 -7.80 3.58
C VAL A 6 -6.67 -6.39 3.60
N LEU A 7 -5.38 -6.21 3.91
CA LEU A 7 -4.74 -4.89 3.90
C LEU A 7 -4.72 -4.23 2.51
N ARG A 8 -4.70 -5.03 1.43
CA ARG A 8 -4.79 -4.55 0.04
C ARG A 8 -6.19 -4.03 -0.27
N LEU A 9 -7.22 -4.85 -0.06
CA LEU A 9 -8.59 -4.46 -0.38
C LEU A 9 -9.14 -3.44 0.62
N TYR A 10 -8.75 -3.52 1.89
CA TYR A 10 -9.30 -2.70 2.96
C TYR A 10 -8.17 -2.02 3.74
N PRO A 11 -7.42 -1.10 3.10
CA PRO A 11 -6.35 -0.38 3.78
C PRO A 11 -6.94 0.51 4.87
N SER A 12 -6.39 0.44 6.09
CA SER A 12 -6.79 1.32 7.20
C SER A 12 -6.57 2.80 6.88
N PHE A 13 -5.60 3.09 6.01
CA PHE A 13 -5.29 4.43 5.50
C PHE A 13 -5.51 4.47 3.98
N PRO A 14 -6.74 4.67 3.49
CA PRO A 14 -7.05 4.63 2.06
C PRO A 14 -6.50 5.83 1.27
N VAL A 15 -6.12 6.91 1.97
CA VAL A 15 -5.51 8.11 1.40
C VAL A 15 -4.35 8.57 2.28
N LEU A 16 -3.20 8.85 1.68
CA LEU A 16 -2.07 9.49 2.34
C LEU A 16 -1.91 10.90 1.79
N MET A 17 -1.66 11.88 2.66
CA MET A 17 -1.50 13.29 2.27
C MET A 17 -0.09 13.79 2.58
N ARG A 18 0.45 14.63 1.69
CA ARG A 18 1.72 15.35 1.88
C ARG A 18 1.56 16.78 1.42
N GLN A 19 2.28 17.70 2.04
CA GLN A 19 2.34 19.09 1.61
C GLN A 19 3.79 19.45 1.31
N THR A 20 4.03 20.21 0.24
CA THR A 20 5.35 20.76 -0.04
C THR A 20 5.67 21.89 0.94
N HIS A 21 6.83 21.81 1.58
CA HIS A 21 7.33 22.86 2.48
C HIS A 21 8.41 23.74 1.84
N GLU A 22 8.90 23.32 0.68
CA GLU A 22 9.85 24.03 -0.18
C GLU A 22 9.49 23.76 -1.65
N GLU A 23 10.02 24.56 -2.56
CA GLU A 23 9.87 24.29 -3.99
C GLU A 23 10.45 22.91 -4.31
N THR A 24 9.60 22.02 -4.83
CA THR A 24 9.93 20.60 -4.98
C THR A 24 9.85 20.21 -6.44
N LYS A 25 10.94 19.69 -7.01
CA LYS A 25 10.93 19.13 -8.35
C LYS A 25 10.47 17.66 -8.32
N LEU A 26 9.35 17.35 -8.94
CA LEU A 26 8.85 15.99 -9.13
C LEU A 26 8.87 15.65 -10.62
N ARG A 27 9.86 14.84 -11.02
CA ARG A 27 10.17 14.56 -12.43
C ARG A 27 10.35 15.88 -13.23
N GLU A 28 9.51 16.13 -14.23
CA GLU A 28 9.49 17.34 -15.04
C GLU A 28 8.76 18.53 -14.39
N PHE A 29 8.04 18.32 -13.28
CA PHE A 29 7.23 19.35 -12.64
C PHE A 29 7.99 20.08 -11.54
N ASN A 30 7.94 21.41 -11.56
CA ASN A 30 8.33 22.26 -10.43
C ASN A 30 7.09 22.59 -9.62
N ILE A 31 7.05 22.12 -8.37
CA ILE A 31 5.88 22.25 -7.51
C ILE A 31 6.16 23.34 -6.48
N PRO A 32 5.31 24.38 -6.41
CA PRO A 32 5.50 25.45 -5.43
C PRO A 32 5.26 24.98 -4.00
N VAL A 33 5.67 25.81 -3.04
CA VAL A 33 5.38 25.61 -1.61
C VAL A 33 3.88 25.61 -1.36
N GLY A 34 3.41 24.73 -0.49
CA GLY A 34 2.02 24.69 -0.04
C GLY A 34 1.09 23.78 -0.84
N VAL A 35 1.59 23.07 -1.85
CA VAL A 35 0.79 22.13 -2.65
C VAL A 35 0.55 20.84 -1.86
N ILE A 36 -0.70 20.40 -1.81
CA ILE A 36 -1.11 19.16 -1.16
C ILE A 36 -1.17 18.03 -2.19
N PHE A 37 -0.35 17.00 -2.00
CA PHE A 37 -0.42 15.74 -2.69
C PHE A 37 -1.29 14.75 -1.94
N THR A 38 -2.12 14.01 -2.68
CA THR A 38 -2.88 12.89 -2.14
C THR A 38 -2.54 11.62 -2.89
N LEU A 39 -2.06 10.60 -2.17
CA LEU A 39 -1.88 9.25 -2.70
C LEU A 39 -3.12 8.43 -2.33
N ARG A 40 -3.91 8.05 -3.33
CA ARG A 40 -5.10 7.22 -3.17
C ARG A 40 -4.70 5.74 -3.09
N VAL A 41 -4.26 5.31 -1.91
CA VAL A 41 -3.84 3.92 -1.63
C VAL A 41 -4.92 2.92 -2.03
N TRP A 42 -6.19 3.22 -1.75
CA TRP A 42 -7.31 2.35 -2.13
C TRP A 42 -7.40 2.09 -3.64
N MET A 43 -7.13 3.12 -4.46
CA MET A 43 -7.12 3.00 -5.93
C MET A 43 -5.88 2.25 -6.40
N LEU A 44 -4.70 2.60 -5.85
CA LEU A 44 -3.44 1.93 -6.15
C LEU A 44 -3.51 0.42 -5.88
N HIS A 45 -4.16 0.03 -4.78
CA HIS A 45 -4.31 -1.37 -4.38
C HIS A 45 -5.32 -2.15 -5.24
N ARG A 46 -6.06 -1.47 -6.12
CA ARG A 46 -7.06 -2.07 -7.03
C ARG A 46 -6.79 -1.83 -8.50
N ASP A 47 -5.68 -1.17 -8.84
CA ASP A 47 -5.36 -0.89 -10.23
C ASP A 47 -5.06 -2.20 -10.99
N PRO A 48 -5.84 -2.56 -12.02
CA PRO A 48 -5.60 -3.78 -12.80
C PRO A 48 -4.23 -3.81 -13.48
N LYS A 49 -3.62 -2.66 -13.74
CA LYS A 49 -2.25 -2.61 -14.29
C LYS A 49 -1.20 -3.10 -13.29
N ILE A 50 -1.48 -2.97 -11.99
CA ILE A 50 -0.59 -3.36 -10.90
C ILE A 50 -0.92 -4.78 -10.40
N TRP A 51 -2.21 -5.13 -10.36
CA TRP A 51 -2.69 -6.34 -9.70
C TRP A 51 -3.26 -7.40 -10.64
N GLY A 52 -3.37 -7.11 -11.94
CA GLY A 52 -4.00 -7.96 -12.95
C GLY A 52 -5.52 -7.79 -13.02
N ASP A 53 -6.16 -8.51 -13.93
CA ASP A 53 -7.61 -8.42 -14.15
C ASP A 53 -8.43 -8.82 -12.89
N ASP A 54 -7.84 -9.66 -12.03
CA ASP A 54 -8.42 -10.09 -10.75
C ASP A 54 -8.23 -9.07 -9.61
N ALA A 55 -7.84 -7.81 -9.90
CA ALA A 55 -7.53 -6.80 -8.88
C ALA A 55 -8.68 -6.54 -7.89
N SER A 56 -9.93 -6.71 -8.30
CA SER A 56 -11.09 -6.53 -7.43
C SER A 56 -11.45 -7.78 -6.61
N GLU A 57 -10.83 -8.92 -6.90
CA GLU A 57 -11.11 -10.18 -6.23
C GLU A 57 -10.30 -10.33 -4.94
N PHE A 58 -10.89 -11.00 -3.95
CA PHE A 58 -10.16 -11.43 -2.76
C PHE A 58 -9.41 -12.73 -3.05
N ARG A 59 -8.12 -12.63 -3.34
CA ARG A 59 -7.27 -13.78 -3.70
C ARG A 59 -5.96 -13.78 -2.89
N PRO A 60 -5.96 -14.31 -1.65
CA PRO A 60 -4.79 -14.36 -0.78
C PRO A 60 -3.54 -14.98 -1.40
N GLU A 61 -3.75 -15.92 -2.32
CA GLU A 61 -2.69 -16.74 -2.93
C GLU A 61 -1.75 -15.95 -3.81
N ARG A 62 -2.12 -14.71 -4.19
CA ARG A 62 -1.20 -13.78 -4.87
C ARG A 62 0.05 -13.49 -4.04
N PHE A 63 -0.03 -13.59 -2.72
CA PHE A 63 1.10 -13.37 -1.81
C PHE A 63 1.92 -14.63 -1.48
N LYS A 64 1.61 -15.78 -2.09
CA LYS A 64 2.28 -17.06 -1.81
C LYS A 64 3.79 -17.01 -2.03
N ASN A 65 4.21 -16.31 -3.08
CA ASN A 65 5.62 -16.17 -3.44
C ASN A 65 6.26 -14.90 -2.89
N GLY A 66 5.66 -14.31 -1.83
CA GLY A 66 6.12 -13.06 -1.22
C GLY A 66 5.50 -11.80 -1.84
N ILE A 67 5.59 -10.70 -1.11
CA ILE A 67 4.98 -9.40 -1.48
C ILE A 67 5.55 -8.86 -2.80
N SER A 68 6.85 -9.01 -3.04
CA SER A 68 7.52 -8.52 -4.25
C SER A 68 7.02 -9.21 -5.53
N ASN A 69 6.45 -10.41 -5.40
CA ASN A 69 5.93 -11.21 -6.52
C ASN A 69 4.40 -11.15 -6.63
N ALA A 70 3.73 -10.35 -5.79
CA ALA A 70 2.27 -10.26 -5.75
C ALA A 70 1.69 -9.26 -6.76
N THR A 71 2.52 -8.37 -7.30
CA THR A 71 2.16 -7.35 -8.30
C THR A 71 2.79 -7.66 -9.65
N THR A 72 2.31 -7.00 -10.70
CA THR A 72 2.99 -6.96 -12.00
C THR A 72 4.39 -6.34 -11.87
N LYS A 73 5.25 -6.55 -12.87
CA LYS A 73 6.61 -5.97 -12.90
C LYS A 73 6.60 -4.44 -12.87
N GLU A 74 5.59 -3.83 -13.45
CA GLU A 74 5.37 -2.37 -13.48
C GLU A 74 4.85 -1.83 -12.14
N GLY A 75 4.27 -2.71 -11.33
CA GLY A 75 3.65 -2.40 -10.04
C GLY A 75 4.62 -2.43 -8.85
N GLN A 76 5.93 -2.26 -9.05
CA GLN A 76 6.84 -2.10 -7.91
C GLN A 76 6.36 -0.94 -7.02
N PHE A 77 6.22 -1.19 -5.72
CA PHE A 77 5.61 -0.29 -4.73
C PHE A 77 4.07 -0.15 -4.77
N GLY A 78 3.38 -0.96 -5.58
CA GLY A 78 1.91 -0.99 -5.64
C GLY A 78 1.24 -1.49 -4.36
N PHE A 79 1.96 -2.26 -3.54
CA PHE A 79 1.52 -2.67 -2.21
C PHE A 79 2.17 -1.84 -1.11
N SER A 80 1.43 -0.84 -0.63
CA SER A 80 1.87 0.07 0.44
C SER A 80 0.78 0.24 1.53
N PRO A 81 0.45 -0.83 2.28
CA PRO A 81 -0.57 -0.76 3.33
C PRO A 81 -0.12 0.04 4.57
N PHE A 82 1.19 0.20 4.75
CA PHE A 82 1.81 0.91 5.87
C PHE A 82 2.54 2.19 5.45
N GLY A 83 2.30 2.67 4.22
CA GLY A 83 3.04 3.78 3.63
C GLY A 83 4.44 3.38 3.15
N TYR A 84 5.28 4.37 2.87
CA TYR A 84 6.63 4.19 2.37
C TYR A 84 7.57 5.33 2.81
N GLY A 85 8.88 5.09 2.78
CA GLY A 85 9.93 6.07 3.09
C GLY A 85 10.00 6.46 4.56
N ALA A 86 10.47 7.68 4.83
CA ALA A 86 10.74 8.18 6.19
C ALA A 86 9.49 8.30 7.10
N ARG A 87 8.30 8.17 6.53
CA ARG A 87 7.02 8.22 7.24
C ARG A 87 6.25 6.88 7.16
N THR A 88 6.98 5.77 6.95
CA THR A 88 6.41 4.41 7.05
C THR A 88 5.89 4.17 8.46
N CYS A 89 4.79 3.44 8.59
CA CYS A 89 4.19 3.11 9.88
C CYS A 89 5.20 2.39 10.79
N ILE A 90 5.54 3.03 11.91
CA ILE A 90 6.42 2.44 12.95
C ILE A 90 5.83 1.17 13.57
N GLY A 91 4.49 1.03 13.54
CA GLY A 91 3.76 -0.12 14.06
C GLY A 91 3.65 -1.29 13.08
N GLN A 92 4.25 -1.23 11.88
CA GLN A 92 4.12 -2.28 10.87
C GLN A 92 4.48 -3.67 11.42
N ASN A 93 5.65 -3.82 12.04
CA ASN A 93 6.09 -5.11 12.57
C ASN A 93 5.20 -5.62 13.70
N PHE A 94 4.78 -4.72 14.60
CA PHE A 94 3.86 -5.04 15.68
C PHE A 94 2.51 -5.55 15.12
N THR A 95 1.91 -4.80 14.20
CA THR A 95 0.63 -5.14 13.56
C THR A 95 0.69 -6.51 12.89
N MET A 96 1.79 -6.84 12.21
CA MET A 96 1.94 -8.14 11.55
C MET A 96 2.02 -9.31 12.54
N VAL A 97 2.53 -9.10 13.75
CA VAL A 97 2.55 -10.11 14.82
C VAL A 97 1.19 -10.19 15.50
N GLU A 98 0.64 -9.05 15.90
CA GLU A 98 -0.66 -8.94 16.55
C GLU A 98 -1.78 -9.58 15.70
N ALA A 99 -1.86 -9.25 14.42
CA ALA A 99 -2.88 -9.81 13.53
C ALA A 99 -2.77 -11.34 13.42
N LYS A 100 -1.56 -11.89 13.43
CA LYS A 100 -1.37 -13.36 13.43
C LYS A 100 -1.84 -13.98 14.74
N LEU A 101 -1.53 -13.36 15.88
CA LEU A 101 -1.95 -13.85 17.20
C LEU A 101 -3.47 -13.84 17.32
N VAL A 102 -4.12 -12.72 16.98
CA VAL A 102 -5.58 -12.59 17.06
C VAL A 102 -6.27 -13.61 16.15
N LEU A 103 -5.81 -13.76 14.90
CA LEU A 103 -6.37 -14.75 13.98
C LEU A 103 -6.19 -16.19 14.49
N ALA A 104 -5.04 -16.51 15.10
CA ALA A 104 -4.79 -17.85 15.65
C ALA A 104 -5.57 -18.14 16.96
N MET A 105 -6.08 -17.12 17.63
CA MET A 105 -6.92 -17.28 18.83
C MET A 105 -8.41 -17.45 18.49
N ILE A 106 -8.85 -16.85 17.38
CA ILE A 106 -10.26 -16.83 16.97
C ILE A 106 -10.59 -18.01 16.04
N LEU A 107 -9.63 -18.44 15.23
CA LEU A 107 -9.75 -19.56 14.27
C LEU A 107 -9.13 -20.83 14.82
#